data_AF-Z9JQV6-F1
#
_entry.id   AF-Z9JQV6-F1
#
_cell.length_a   1.000
_cell.length_b   1.000
_cell.length_c   1.000
_cell.angle_alpha   90.00
_cell.angle_beta   90.00
_cell.angle_gamma   90.00
#
_symmetry.space_group_name_H-M   'P 1'
#
loop_
_entity.id
_entity.type
_entity.pdbx_description
1 polymer ?
#
loop_
_entity_poly.entity_id
_entity_poly.type
_entity_poly.pdbx_seq_one_letter_code
_entity_poly.pdbx_strand_id
1 'polypeptide(L)' 'MISPRRLLVPAALGALVVLGVLAVLAGGADDSPGLQGIGVLLVLVAAGLAVRAVRRRRDRR' A
#
# COMPACT_ATOMS: atom_id res chain seq x y z
N MET A 1 -5.29 7.03 -25.17
CA MET A 1 -3.96 7.13 -24.50
C MET A 1 -4.15 7.43 -23.02
N ILE A 2 -3.89 6.47 -22.13
CA ILE A 2 -3.94 6.69 -20.67
C ILE A 2 -2.71 7.52 -20.30
N SER A 3 -2.90 8.70 -19.70
CA SER A 3 -1.78 9.55 -19.28
C SER A 3 -0.89 8.78 -18.29
N PRO A 4 0.45 8.79 -18.42
CA PRO A 4 1.34 8.00 -17.57
C PRO A 4 1.16 8.32 -16.08
N ARG A 5 0.81 9.58 -15.77
CA ARG A 5 0.47 10.05 -14.41
C ARG A 5 -0.70 9.31 -13.76
N ARG A 6 -1.63 8.75 -14.55
CA ARG A 6 -2.78 7.98 -14.03
C ARG A 6 -2.38 6.60 -13.50
N LEU A 7 -1.24 6.07 -13.93
CA LEU A 7 -0.72 4.76 -13.51
C LEU A 7 0.22 4.85 -12.31
N LEU A 8 0.85 6.02 -12.08
CA LEU A 8 1.82 6.20 -10.99
C LEU A 8 1.22 5.93 -9.61
N VAL A 9 -0.01 6.42 -9.35
CA VAL A 9 -0.68 6.24 -8.05
C VAL A 9 -0.99 4.76 -7.75
N PRO A 10 -1.71 4.00 -8.61
CA PRO A 10 -1.94 2.59 -8.34
C PRO A 10 -0.65 1.77 -8.31
N ALA A 11 0.35 2.11 -9.14
CA ALA A 11 1.66 1.46 -9.09
C ALA A 11 2.37 1.69 -7.75
N ALA A 12 2.37 2.93 -7.24
CA ALA A 12 2.96 3.25 -5.95
C ALA A 12 2.24 2.56 -4.78
N LEU A 13 0.90 2.49 -4.83
CA LEU A 13 0.12 1.76 -3.83
C LEU A 13 0.41 0.25 -3.87
N GLY A 14 0.53 -0.33 -5.06
CA GLY A 14 0.92 -1.72 -5.23
C GLY A 14 2.32 -2.00 -4.68
N ALA A 15 3.29 -1.13 -4.96
CA ALA A 15 4.63 -1.23 -4.42
C ALA A 15 4.65 -1.17 -2.88
N LEU A 16 3.84 -0.29 -2.28
CA LEU A 16 3.71 -0.21 -0.82
C LEU A 16 3.18 -1.52 -0.21
N VAL A 17 2.20 -2.15 -0.86
CA VAL A 17 1.66 -3.44 -0.41
C VAL A 17 2.72 -4.54 -0.51
N VAL A 18 3.45 -4.62 -1.63
CA VAL A 18 4.52 -5.60 -1.81
C VAL A 18 5.59 -5.42 -0.74
N LEU A 19 6.06 -4.20 -0.52
CA LEU A 19 7.05 -3.90 0.52
C LEU A 19 6.53 -4.23 1.93
N GLY A 20 5.27 -3.91 2.21
CA GLY A 20 4.64 -4.25 3.49
C GLY A 20 4.58 -5.74 3.74
N VAL A 21 4.16 -6.53 2.75
CA VAL A 21 4.14 -8.00 2.84
C VAL A 21 5.55 -8.56 3.04
N LEU A 22 6.53 -8.08 2.26
CA LEU A 22 7.92 -8.50 2.42
C LEU A 22 8.47 -8.17 3.81
N ALA A 23 8.15 -7.00 4.36
CA ALA A 23 8.53 -6.64 5.73
C ALA A 23 7.84 -7.53 6.79
N VAL A 24 6.57 -7.90 6.60
CA VAL A 24 5.90 -8.86 7.50
C VAL A 24 6.59 -10.22 7.49
N LEU A 25 6.92 -10.73 6.30
CA LEU A 25 7.59 -12.03 6.14
C LEU A 25 9.01 -11.98 6.71
N ALA A 26 9.77 -10.94 6.38
CA ALA A 26 11.13 -10.75 6.90
C ALA A 26 11.14 -10.58 8.42
N GLY A 27 10.20 -9.82 8.98
CA GLY A 27 10.06 -9.65 10.42
C GLY A 27 9.65 -10.93 11.14
N GLY A 28 8.81 -11.77 10.51
CA GLY A 28 8.48 -13.09 11.03
C GLY A 28 9.64 -14.09 10.94
N ALA A 29 10.51 -13.97 9.92
CA ALA A 29 11.68 -14.82 9.77
C ALA A 29 12.81 -14.49 10.76
N ASP A 30 12.86 -13.24 11.23
CA ASP A 30 13.90 -12.71 12.14
C ASP A 30 13.38 -12.52 13.59
N ASP A 31 12.20 -13.07 13.93
CA ASP A 31 11.53 -12.87 15.23
C ASP A 31 11.49 -11.39 15.68
N SER A 32 11.42 -10.48 14.72
CA SER A 32 11.54 -9.04 14.89
C SER A 32 10.14 -8.40 14.82
N PRO A 33 9.42 -8.25 15.95
CA PRO A 33 8.04 -7.77 15.96
C PRO A 33 7.91 -6.34 15.41
N GLY A 34 8.98 -5.54 15.50
CA GLY A 34 9.02 -4.18 14.94
C GLY A 34 8.91 -4.16 13.42
N LEU A 35 9.70 -4.97 12.72
CA LEU A 35 9.68 -5.05 11.25
C LEU A 35 8.33 -5.59 10.75
N GLN A 36 7.78 -6.56 11.47
CA GLN A 36 6.46 -7.10 11.19
C GLN A 36 5.36 -6.03 11.36
N GLY A 37 5.42 -5.24 12.43
CA GLY A 37 4.53 -4.12 12.67
C GLY A 37 4.62 -3.03 11.60
N ILE A 38 5.82 -2.69 11.15
CA ILE A 38 6.04 -1.76 10.02
C ILE A 38 5.41 -2.31 8.75
N GLY A 39 5.60 -3.60 8.47
CA GLY A 39 5.00 -4.25 7.30
C GLY A 39 3.47 -4.17 7.29
N VAL A 40 2.83 -4.46 8.43
CA VAL A 40 1.37 -4.32 8.59
C VAL A 40 0.93 -2.88 8.37
N LEU A 41 1.63 -1.90 8.98
CA LEU A 41 1.30 -0.49 8.82
C LEU A 41 1.36 -0.03 7.36
N LEU A 42 2.37 -0.47 6.60
CA LEU A 42 2.48 -0.15 5.18
C LEU A 42 1.27 -0.65 4.38
N VAL A 43 0.84 -1.90 4.62
CA VAL A 43 -0.33 -2.47 3.95
C VAL A 43 -1.60 -1.71 4.31
N LEU A 44 -1.81 -1.39 5.59
CA LEU A 44 -3.00 -0.66 6.06
C LEU A 44 -3.07 0.75 5.48
N VAL A 45 -1.94 1.48 5.45
CA VAL A 45 -1.87 2.81 4.85
C VAL A 45 -2.18 2.75 3.36
N ALA A 46 -1.59 1.79 2.63
CA ALA A 46 -1.86 1.60 1.20
C ALA A 46 -3.35 1.34 0.94
N ALA A 47 -3.97 0.45 1.73
CA ALA A 47 -5.39 0.14 1.65
C ALA A 47 -6.25 1.38 1.95
N GLY A 48 -5.96 2.11 3.02
CA GLY A 48 -6.66 3.34 3.38
C GLY A 48 -6.59 4.42 2.29
N LEU A 49 -5.41 4.62 1.70
CA LEU A 49 -5.22 5.55 0.57
C LEU A 49 -5.97 5.10 -0.68
N ALA A 50 -5.97 3.80 -0.99
CA ALA A 50 -6.74 3.24 -2.10
C ALA A 50 -8.24 3.48 -1.91
N VAL A 51 -8.77 3.16 -0.73
CA VAL A 51 -10.19 3.40 -0.37
C VAL A 51 -10.53 4.89 -0.48
N ARG A 52 -9.69 5.77 0.07
CA ARG A 52 -9.89 7.22 -0.01
C ARG A 52 -9.90 7.73 -1.46
N ALA A 53 -9.01 7.20 -2.31
CA ALA A 53 -8.96 7.56 -3.73
C ALA A 53 -10.22 7.12 -4.48
N VAL A 54 -10.74 5.93 -4.18
CA VAL A 54 -11.99 5.42 -4.78
C VAL A 54 -13.20 6.24 -4.31
N ARG A 55 -13.30 6.55 -3.02
CA ARG A 55 -14.39 7.37 -2.46
C ARG A 55 -14.42 8.76 -3.11
N ARG A 56 -13.28 9.46 -3.19
CA ARG A 56 -13.18 10.77 -3.86
C ARG A 56 -13.57 10.77 -5.33
N ARG A 57 -13.42 9.64 -6.03
CA ARG A 57 -13.89 9.52 -7.43
C ARG A 57 -15.40 9.32 -7.52
N ARG A 58 -16.02 8.72 -6.50
CA ARG A 58 -17.48 8.55 -6.41
C ARG A 58 -18.16 9.87 -6.04
N ASP A 59 -17.63 10.62 -5.07
CA ASP A 59 -18.20 11.91 -4.63
C ASP A 59 -18.14 13.01 -5.71
N ARG A 60 -17.30 12.84 -6.73
CA ARG A 60 -17.16 13.78 -7.87
C ARG A 60 -18.00 13.38 -9.08
N ARG A 61 -18.69 12.24 -9.04
CA ARG A 61 -19.61 11.78 -10.09
C ARG A 61 -21.04 12.00 -9.64
#